data_AF-A0A2N7VXX5-F1
#
_entry.id   AF-A0A2N7VXX5-F1
#
_cell.length_a   1.000
_cell.length_b   1.000
_cell.length_c   1.000
_cell.angle_alpha   90.00
_cell.angle_beta   90.00
_cell.angle_gamma   90.00
#
_symmetry.space_group_name_H-M   'P 1'
#
loop_
_entity.id
_entity.type
_entity.pdbx_description
1 polymer ?
#
loop_
_entity_poly.entity_id
_entity_poly.type
_entity_poly.pdbx_seq_one_letter_code
_entity_poly.pdbx_strand_id
1 'polypeptide(L)'
;MSHTIREKQKLLNRVRRIKGQIEGIERALEQERGCIDVLQQITSCRGAMNGLLAVVLEDHIKTHLVDAEPADEHGSGTEQLIEVVRSYFK
;
A
#
# COMPACT_ATOMS: atom_id res chain seq x y z
N MET A 1 -15.57 -7.30 -10.55
CA MET A 1 -15.70 -6.79 -9.15
C MET A 1 -14.35 -6.20 -8.75
N SER A 2 -14.32 -5.10 -7.98
CA SER A 2 -13.03 -4.51 -7.56
C SER A 2 -12.20 -5.52 -6.77
N HIS A 3 -10.95 -5.69 -7.16
CA HIS A 3 -9.98 -6.63 -6.61
C HIS A 3 -9.79 -6.44 -5.07
N THR A 4 -10.00 -5.22 -4.58
CA THR A 4 -10.04 -4.87 -3.14
C THR A 4 -11.15 -5.56 -2.33
N ILE A 5 -12.16 -6.14 -2.97
CA ILE A 5 -13.30 -6.81 -2.32
C ILE A 5 -13.00 -8.30 -2.06
N ARG A 6 -12.28 -8.97 -2.97
CA ARG A 6 -11.98 -10.43 -2.88
C ARG A 6 -11.00 -10.75 -1.74
N GLU A 7 -10.01 -9.89 -1.55
CA GLU A 7 -8.96 -10.04 -0.53
C GLU A 7 -9.12 -9.06 0.65
N LYS A 8 -10.33 -8.52 0.83
CA LYS A 8 -10.67 -7.47 1.80
C LYS A 8 -10.14 -7.77 3.20
N GLN A 9 -10.33 -8.99 3.71
CA GLN A 9 -9.91 -9.33 5.06
C GLN A 9 -8.38 -9.30 5.23
N LYS A 10 -7.61 -9.76 4.23
CA LYS A 10 -6.14 -9.71 4.25
C LYS A 10 -5.64 -8.27 4.19
N LEU A 11 -6.24 -7.44 3.34
CA LEU A 11 -5.91 -6.00 3.24
C LEU A 11 -6.21 -5.28 4.57
N LEU A 12 -7.38 -5.52 5.17
CA LEU A 12 -7.74 -4.94 6.46
C LEU A 12 -6.77 -5.35 7.58
N ASN A 13 -6.31 -6.60 7.60
CA ASN A 13 -5.33 -7.06 8.59
C ASN A 13 -3.98 -6.33 8.44
N ARG A 14 -3.53 -6.08 7.20
CA ARG A 14 -2.32 -5.28 6.93
C ARG A 14 -2.48 -3.83 7.40
N VAL A 15 -3.62 -3.20 7.09
CA VAL A 15 -3.93 -1.83 7.53
C VAL A 15 -3.95 -1.73 9.06
N ARG A 16 -4.58 -2.69 9.75
CA ARG A 16 -4.60 -2.73 11.23
C ARG A 16 -3.20 -2.85 11.83
N ARG A 17 -2.32 -3.63 11.21
CA ARG A 17 -0.91 -3.75 11.63
C ARG A 17 -0.16 -2.43 11.44
N ILE A 18 -0.34 -1.76 10.31
CA ILE A 18 0.24 -0.43 10.03
C ILE A 18 -0.27 0.59 11.05
N LYS A 19 -1.56 0.58 11.39
CA LYS A 19 -2.13 1.45 12.42
C LYS A 19 -1.40 1.30 13.76
N GLY A 20 -1.18 0.06 14.20
CA GLY A 20 -0.41 -0.20 15.44
C GLY A 20 1.05 0.27 15.38
N GLN A 21 1.67 0.29 14.19
CA GLN A 21 3.01 0.86 14.00
C GLN A 21 2.99 2.38 14.10
N ILE A 22 1.98 3.05 13.52
CA ILE A 22 1.80 4.51 13.64
C ILE A 22 1.57 4.91 15.09
N GLU A 23 0.68 4.21 15.80
CA GLU A 23 0.47 4.42 17.25
C GLU A 23 1.75 4.15 18.06
N GLY A 24 2.63 3.26 17.57
CA GLY A 24 3.95 3.01 18.17
C GLY A 24 4.92 4.19 18.01
N ILE A 25 4.92 4.82 16.84
CA ILE A 25 5.72 6.03 16.55
C ILE A 25 5.24 7.20 17.41
N GLU A 26 3.93 7.39 17.49
CA GLU A 26 3.31 8.43 18.34
C GLU A 26 3.77 8.28 19.79
N ARG A 27 3.62 7.07 20.38
CA ARG A 27 4.10 6.81 21.75
C ARG A 27 5.61 7.03 21.90
N ALA A 28 6.42 6.68 20.91
CA ALA A 28 7.86 6.89 20.98
C ALA A 28 8.23 8.38 21.01
N LEU A 29 7.47 9.23 20.31
CA LEU A 29 7.62 10.67 20.35
C LEU A 29 7.13 11.25 21.69
N GLU A 30 5.97 10.82 22.18
CA GLU A 30 5.43 11.24 23.49
C GLU A 30 6.37 10.89 24.66
N GLN A 31 7.07 9.76 24.54
CA GLN A 31 8.03 9.28 25.54
C GLN A 31 9.46 9.83 25.32
N GLU A 32 9.64 10.76 24.37
CA GLU A 32 10.95 11.36 24.04
C GLU A 32 12.06 10.32 23.79
N ARG A 33 11.71 9.22 23.10
CA ARG A 33 12.70 8.17 22.78
C ARG A 33 13.80 8.70 21.85
N GLY A 34 14.95 8.05 21.91
CA GLY A 34 16.11 8.41 21.11
C GLY A 34 15.81 8.41 19.60
N CYS A 35 16.45 9.35 18.87
CA CYS A 35 16.17 9.57 17.45
C CYS A 35 16.32 8.31 16.59
N ILE A 36 17.29 7.45 16.90
CA ILE A 36 17.53 6.19 16.15
C ILE A 36 16.32 5.25 16.28
N ASP A 37 15.72 5.15 17.47
CA ASP A 37 14.56 4.28 17.70
C ASP A 37 13.35 4.75 16.90
N VAL A 38 13.09 6.07 16.91
CA VAL A 38 12.01 6.68 16.15
C VAL A 38 12.23 6.47 14.64
N LEU A 39 13.45 6.69 14.14
CA LEU A 39 13.81 6.46 12.74
C LEU A 39 13.62 4.99 12.32
N GLN A 40 13.97 4.04 13.18
CA GLN A 40 13.74 2.62 12.93
C GLN A 40 12.25 2.28 12.84
N GLN A 41 11.42 2.82 13.74
CA GLN A 41 9.97 2.61 13.70
C GLN A 41 9.33 3.21 12.46
N ILE A 42 9.71 4.43 12.07
CA ILE A 42 9.26 5.07 10.83
C ILE A 42 9.64 4.22 9.62
N THR A 43 10.90 3.74 9.56
CA THR A 43 11.38 2.92 8.44
C THR A 43 10.61 1.60 8.35
N SER A 44 10.33 0.97 9.49
CA SER A 44 9.51 -0.25 9.57
C SER A 44 8.07 0.01 9.09
N CYS A 45 7.46 1.12 9.50
CA CYS A 45 6.11 1.50 9.07
C CYS A 45 6.04 1.77 7.56
N ARG A 46 7.06 2.46 7.02
CA ARG A 46 7.20 2.68 5.57
C ARG A 46 7.30 1.37 4.79
N GLY A 47 8.10 0.42 5.28
CA GLY A 47 8.22 -0.91 4.66
C GLY A 47 6.90 -1.68 4.65
N ALA A 48 6.12 -1.59 5.73
CA ALA A 48 4.80 -2.21 5.80
C ALA A 48 3.80 -1.57 4.81
N MET A 49 3.84 -0.24 4.66
CA MET A 49 3.03 0.48 3.67
C MET A 49 3.38 0.07 2.23
N ASN A 50 4.68 0.01 1.91
CA ASN A 50 5.14 -0.44 0.60
C ASN A 50 4.68 -1.88 0.30
N GLY A 51 4.71 -2.76 1.30
CA GLY A 51 4.19 -4.12 1.17
C GLY A 51 2.67 -4.20 0.96
N LEU A 52 1.88 -3.30 1.54
CA LEU A 52 0.45 -3.19 1.27
C LEU A 52 0.21 -2.72 -0.16
N LEU A 53 0.94 -1.68 -0.60
CA LEU A 53 0.85 -1.15 -1.95
C LEU A 53 1.16 -2.21 -3.01
N ALA A 54 2.25 -2.96 -2.84
CA ALA A 54 2.66 -4.00 -3.78
C ALA A 54 1.57 -5.05 -4.00
N VAL A 55 0.90 -5.48 -2.92
CA VAL A 55 -0.20 -6.46 -3.00
C VAL A 55 -1.40 -5.90 -3.76
N VAL A 56 -1.79 -4.66 -3.48
CA VAL A 56 -2.91 -4.01 -4.18
C VAL A 56 -2.57 -3.79 -5.66
N LEU A 57 -1.34 -3.39 -5.95
CA LEU A 57 -0.84 -3.15 -7.30
C LEU A 57 -0.81 -4.44 -8.13
N GLU A 58 -0.27 -5.53 -7.57
CA GLU A 58 -0.23 -6.84 -8.22
C GLU A 58 -1.64 -7.32 -8.61
N ASP A 59 -2.60 -7.18 -7.70
CA ASP A 59 -3.98 -7.61 -7.92
C ASP A 59 -4.70 -6.72 -8.95
N HIS A 60 -4.42 -5.41 -8.93
CA HIS A 60 -4.90 -4.47 -9.95
C HIS A 60 -4.39 -4.85 -11.34
N ILE A 61 -3.08 -5.14 -11.49
CA ILE A 61 -2.48 -5.58 -12.76
C ILE A 61 -3.14 -6.88 -13.24
N LYS A 62 -3.22 -7.90 -12.38
CA LYS A 62 -3.79 -9.20 -12.76
C LYS A 62 -5.25 -9.08 -13.19
N THR A 63 -6.03 -8.22 -12.55
CA THR A 63 -7.46 -8.10 -12.81
C THR A 63 -7.78 -7.21 -14.01
N HIS A 64 -6.99 -6.17 -14.25
CA HIS A 64 -7.32 -5.13 -15.25
C HIS A 64 -6.40 -5.11 -16.47
N LEU A 65 -5.24 -5.78 -16.43
CA LEU A 65 -4.28 -5.77 -17.53
C LEU A 65 -4.04 -7.15 -18.16
N VAL A 66 -4.32 -8.25 -17.46
CA VAL A 66 -4.03 -9.61 -17.96
C VAL A 66 -5.19 -10.22 -18.75
N ASP A 67 -6.44 -9.78 -18.51
CA ASP A 67 -7.65 -10.31 -19.18
C ASP A 67 -8.40 -9.25 -20.02
N ALA A 68 -7.79 -8.10 -20.32
CA ALA A 68 -8.43 -7.08 -21.13
C ALA A 68 -8.36 -7.45 -22.63
N GLU A 69 -9.51 -7.83 -23.22
CA GLU A 69 -9.69 -7.75 -24.67
C GLU A 69 -9.41 -6.31 -25.15
N PRO A 70 -8.92 -6.13 -26.39
CA PRO A 70 -8.55 -4.80 -26.86
C PRO A 70 -9.81 -3.94 -26.99
N ALA A 71 -9.85 -2.90 -26.16
CA ALA A 71 -10.81 -1.81 -26.08
C ALA A 71 -12.03 -2.04 -25.19
N ASP A 72 -12.13 -1.24 -24.13
CA ASP A 72 -13.39 -0.69 -23.61
C ASP A 72 -13.13 0.65 -22.89
N GLU A 73 -14.14 1.52 -22.92
CA GLU A 73 -14.20 2.98 -22.62
C GLU A 73 -13.60 3.50 -21.30
N HIS A 74 -13.03 2.65 -20.46
CA HIS A 74 -12.44 3.06 -19.18
C HIS A 74 -10.93 3.17 -19.39
N GLY A 75 -10.44 4.41 -19.57
CA GLY A 75 -9.05 4.76 -19.87
C GLY A 75 -8.04 3.75 -19.31
N SER A 76 -7.17 3.25 -20.20
CA SER A 76 -6.47 1.98 -20.03
C SER A 76 -5.97 1.76 -18.60
N GLY A 77 -6.18 0.57 -18.02
CA GLY A 77 -5.64 0.23 -16.69
C GLY A 77 -4.14 0.51 -16.55
N THR A 78 -3.44 0.65 -17.68
CA THR A 78 -2.06 1.10 -17.81
C THR A 78 -1.84 2.52 -17.28
N GLU A 79 -2.75 3.47 -17.53
CA GLU A 79 -2.62 4.87 -17.09
C GLU A 79 -2.74 4.99 -15.56
N GLN A 80 -3.72 4.29 -14.97
CA GLN A 80 -3.87 4.19 -13.51
C GLN A 80 -2.65 3.52 -12.87
N LEU A 81 -2.11 2.49 -13.51
CA LEU A 81 -0.87 1.85 -13.06
C LEU A 81 0.33 2.81 -13.11
N ILE A 82 0.49 3.56 -14.20
CA ILE A 82 1.55 4.55 -14.36
C ILE A 82 1.49 5.61 -13.27
N GLU A 83 0.31 6.07 -12.88
CA GLU A 83 0.13 7.05 -11.81
C GLU A 83 0.59 6.50 -10.45
N VAL A 84 0.16 5.29 -10.10
CA VAL A 84 0.57 4.64 -8.84
C VAL A 84 2.07 4.37 -8.81
N VAL A 85 2.63 3.85 -9.90
CA VAL A 85 4.08 3.62 -10.05
C VAL A 85 4.87 4.92 -9.93
N ARG A 86 4.42 6.02 -10.57
CA ARG A 86 5.06 7.34 -10.42
C ARG A 86 4.99 7.86 -8.99
N SER A 87 3.92 7.59 -8.26
CA SER A 87 3.83 7.96 -6.83
C SER A 87 4.75 7.12 -5.94
N TYR A 88 5.02 5.87 -6.33
CA TYR A 88 5.87 4.95 -5.58
C TYR A 88 7.37 5.23 -5.74
N PHE A 89 7.78 5.73 -6.91
CA PHE A 89 9.17 6.05 -7.24
C PHE A 89 9.55 7.53 -7.06
N LYS A 90 8.68 8.34 -6.45
CA LYS A 90 9.03 9.67 -5.94
C LYS A 90 9.58 9.57 -4.53
#